data_AF-A0A9D7E9W8-F1
#
_entry.id   AF-A0A9D7E9W8-F1
#
_cell.length_a   1.000
_cell.length_b   1.000
_cell.length_c   1.000
_cell.angle_alpha   90.00
_cell.angle_beta   90.00
_cell.angle_gamma   90.00
#
_symmetry.space_group_name_H-M   'P 1'
#
loop_
_entity.id
_entity.type
_entity.pdbx_description
1 polymer ?
#
loop_
_entity_poly.entity_id
_entity_poly.type
_entity_poly.pdbx_seq_one_letter_code
_entity_poly.pdbx_strand_id
1 'polypeptide(L)'
;MFGAVTLPAFAQANTPRIDQRQMNQDRRIDQGVQSGELNQREAARLDRGQDRIENLEDKAKSDGVVTARERARLRHAENVESRRIYRQKHDAQRR
;
A
#
# COMPACT_ATOMS: atom_id res chain seq x y z
N MET A 1 35.28 32.33 -0.76
CA MET A 1 35.26 30.89 -1.05
C MET A 1 33.97 30.31 -0.51
N PHE A 2 32.93 30.23 -1.33
CA PHE A 2 31.66 29.61 -0.93
C PHE A 2 31.78 28.10 -1.12
N GLY A 3 31.93 27.35 -0.02
CA GLY A 3 31.92 25.90 -0.04
C GLY A 3 30.48 25.41 -0.24
N ALA A 4 30.20 24.82 -1.40
CA ALA A 4 28.96 24.10 -1.63
C ALA A 4 29.00 22.79 -0.82
N VAL A 5 28.26 22.74 0.28
CA VAL A 5 28.05 21.51 1.04
C VAL A 5 26.99 20.69 0.28
N THR A 6 27.43 19.73 -0.51
CA THR A 6 26.54 18.69 -1.05
C THR A 6 26.17 17.74 0.08
N LEU A 7 25.02 17.98 0.71
CA LEU A 7 24.42 17.01 1.63
C LEU A 7 24.01 15.76 0.83
N PRO A 8 24.46 14.56 1.19
CA PRO A 8 23.97 13.35 0.55
C PRO A 8 22.46 13.26 0.78
N ALA A 9 21.70 13.04 -0.28
CA ALA A 9 20.27 12.80 -0.20
C ALA A 9 20.03 11.45 0.49
N PHE A 10 19.95 11.47 1.83
CA PHE A 10 19.54 10.31 2.61
C PHE A 10 18.13 9.92 2.16
N ALA A 11 17.95 8.65 1.77
CA ALA A 11 16.63 8.13 1.46
C ALA A 11 15.77 8.21 2.74
N GLN A 12 14.86 9.18 2.79
CA GLN A 12 13.98 9.39 3.94
C GLN A 12 13.14 8.13 4.17
N ALA A 13 12.99 7.72 5.44
CA ALA A 13 12.09 6.65 5.87
C ALA A 13 10.64 6.88 5.41
N ASN A 14 10.27 8.12 5.12
CA ASN A 14 8.93 8.47 4.66
C ASN A 14 8.59 7.84 3.29
N THR A 15 7.35 7.36 3.21
CA THR A 15 6.78 6.66 2.05
C THR A 15 5.41 7.23 1.67
N PRO A 16 5.27 8.57 1.49
CA PRO A 16 3.97 9.24 1.31
C PRO A 16 3.15 8.73 0.13
N ARG A 17 3.80 8.21 -0.91
CA ARG A 17 3.10 7.60 -2.06
C ARG A 17 2.53 6.20 -1.76
N ILE A 18 3.11 5.48 -0.81
CA ILE A 18 2.59 4.18 -0.34
C ILE A 18 1.41 4.47 0.59
N ASP A 19 1.60 5.34 1.59
CA ASP A 19 0.55 5.80 2.50
C ASP A 19 -0.71 6.26 1.73
N GLN A 20 -0.53 7.10 0.69
CA GLN A 20 -1.63 7.59 -0.13
C GLN A 20 -2.36 6.47 -0.89
N ARG A 21 -1.65 5.42 -1.29
CA ARG A 21 -2.27 4.30 -2.00
C ARG A 21 -3.02 3.37 -1.06
N GLN A 22 -2.51 3.09 0.15
CA GLN A 22 -3.25 2.35 1.19
C GLN A 22 -4.58 3.04 1.48
N MET A 23 -4.57 4.35 1.78
CA MET A 23 -5.81 5.13 1.99
C MET A 23 -6.80 5.05 0.82
N ASN A 24 -6.29 5.05 -0.41
CA ASN A 24 -7.15 4.92 -1.60
C ASN A 24 -7.70 3.50 -1.77
N GLN A 25 -6.96 2.48 -1.35
CA GLN A 25 -7.40 1.10 -1.38
C GLN A 25 -8.45 0.83 -0.30
N ASP A 26 -8.26 1.33 0.91
CA ASP A 26 -9.24 1.24 2.01
C ASP A 26 -10.57 1.86 1.56
N ARG A 27 -10.52 3.07 0.98
CA ARG A 27 -11.72 3.72 0.42
C ARG A 27 -12.41 2.87 -0.64
N ARG A 28 -11.67 2.13 -1.47
CA ARG A 28 -12.26 1.24 -2.50
C ARG A 28 -12.91 0.00 -1.89
N ILE A 29 -12.35 -0.52 -0.79
CA ILE A 29 -12.91 -1.62 -0.02
C ILE A 29 -14.20 -1.15 0.65
N ASP A 30 -14.17 -0.02 1.37
CA ASP A 30 -15.34 0.59 2.00
C ASP A 30 -16.45 0.85 0.99
N GLN A 31 -16.12 1.47 -0.14
CA GLN A 31 -17.06 1.72 -1.21
C GLN A 31 -17.64 0.42 -1.78
N GLY A 32 -16.84 -0.65 -1.88
CA GLY A 32 -17.31 -1.96 -2.33
C GLY A 32 -18.27 -2.61 -1.33
N VAL A 33 -18.04 -2.45 -0.02
CA VAL A 33 -18.97 -2.92 1.02
C VAL A 33 -20.27 -2.13 0.99
N GLN A 34 -20.18 -0.80 0.88
CA GLN A 34 -21.35 0.09 0.83
C GLN A 34 -22.21 -0.13 -0.42
N SER A 35 -21.60 -0.37 -1.57
CA SER A 35 -22.32 -0.65 -2.82
C SER A 35 -22.83 -2.09 -2.93
N GLY A 36 -22.35 -2.99 -2.07
CA GLY A 36 -22.65 -4.43 -2.13
C GLY A 36 -21.81 -5.20 -3.15
N GLU A 37 -20.85 -4.56 -3.83
CA GLU A 37 -19.86 -5.23 -4.70
C GLU A 37 -18.97 -6.20 -3.91
N LEU A 38 -18.72 -5.91 -2.63
CA LEU A 38 -17.97 -6.76 -1.71
C LEU A 38 -18.87 -7.20 -0.56
N ASN A 39 -18.80 -8.48 -0.21
CA ASN A 39 -19.34 -8.93 1.07
C ASN A 39 -18.31 -8.77 2.21
N GLN A 40 -18.77 -8.88 3.46
CA GLN A 40 -17.91 -8.72 4.64
C GLN A 40 -16.71 -9.69 4.67
N ARG A 41 -16.85 -10.91 4.14
CA ARG A 41 -15.75 -11.89 4.13
C ARG A 41 -14.68 -11.53 3.10
N GLU A 42 -15.07 -10.95 1.97
CA GLU A 42 -14.16 -10.43 0.95
C GLU A 42 -13.43 -9.19 1.45
N ALA A 43 -14.16 -8.22 2.01
CA ALA A 43 -13.58 -7.03 2.63
C ALA A 43 -12.54 -7.42 3.69
N ALA A 44 -12.89 -8.28 4.65
CA ALA A 44 -11.97 -8.76 5.68
C ALA A 44 -10.75 -9.53 5.14
N ARG A 45 -10.80 -10.03 3.89
CA ARG A 45 -9.63 -10.65 3.24
C ARG A 45 -8.74 -9.59 2.58
N LEU A 46 -9.33 -8.54 2.02
CA LEU A 46 -8.62 -7.40 1.43
C LEU A 46 -7.97 -6.53 2.52
N ASP A 47 -8.64 -6.30 3.64
CA ASP A 47 -8.09 -5.57 4.80
C ASP A 47 -6.86 -6.29 5.36
N ARG A 48 -6.92 -7.62 5.51
CA ARG A 48 -5.74 -8.44 5.85
C ARG A 48 -4.61 -8.35 4.82
N GLY A 49 -4.92 -7.98 3.57
CA GLY A 49 -3.94 -7.66 2.55
C GLY A 49 -3.26 -6.32 2.83
N GLN A 50 -4.03 -5.28 3.18
CA GLN A 50 -3.53 -3.96 3.58
C GLN A 50 -2.65 -4.04 4.83
N ASP A 51 -3.10 -4.75 5.87
CA ASP A 51 -2.32 -4.94 7.11
C ASP A 51 -0.94 -5.53 6.81
N ARG A 52 -0.84 -6.45 5.84
CA ARG A 52 0.44 -7.05 5.46
C ARG A 52 1.36 -6.05 4.77
N ILE A 53 0.80 -5.12 4.00
CA ILE A 53 1.57 -4.07 3.33
C ILE A 53 2.07 -3.06 4.37
N GLU A 54 1.22 -2.67 5.32
CA GLU A 54 1.58 -1.80 6.45
C GLU A 54 2.73 -2.44 7.27
N ASN A 55 2.61 -3.72 7.62
CA ASN A 55 3.68 -4.45 8.30
C ASN A 55 4.99 -4.53 7.48
N LEU A 56 4.91 -4.60 6.14
CA LEU A 56 6.11 -4.57 5.28
C LEU A 56 6.73 -3.18 5.26
N GLU A 57 5.91 -2.14 5.31
CA GLU A 57 6.32 -0.75 5.34
C GLU A 57 6.99 -0.40 6.66
N ASP A 58 6.42 -0.79 7.79
CA ASP A 58 7.01 -0.61 9.11
C ASP A 58 8.37 -1.28 9.22
N LYS A 59 8.50 -2.50 8.67
CA LYS A 59 9.79 -3.20 8.58
C LYS A 59 10.80 -2.43 7.73
N ALA A 60 10.38 -1.89 6.59
CA ALA A 60 11.24 -1.08 5.73
C ALA A 60 11.61 0.27 6.35
N LYS A 61 10.80 0.79 7.29
CA LYS A 61 11.08 2.02 8.04
C LYS A 61 11.96 1.79 9.28
N SER A 62 12.08 0.54 9.75
CA SER A 62 12.65 0.21 11.06
C SER A 62 14.13 0.57 11.24
N ASP A 63 14.92 0.59 10.16
CA ASP A 63 16.33 0.99 10.16
C ASP A 63 16.53 2.49 9.87
N GLY A 64 15.43 3.25 9.76
CA GLY A 64 15.42 4.68 9.48
C GLY A 64 15.60 5.06 8.01
N VAL A 65 15.73 4.09 7.08
CA VAL A 65 15.99 4.34 5.66
C VAL A 65 15.26 3.33 4.78
N VAL A 66 14.25 3.77 4.04
CA VAL A 66 13.60 2.90 3.04
C VAL A 66 14.43 2.87 1.76
N THR A 67 15.12 1.76 1.51
CA THR A 67 15.95 1.57 0.31
C THR A 67 15.11 1.51 -0.97
N ALA A 68 15.76 1.71 -2.12
CA ALA A 68 15.10 1.58 -3.43
C ALA A 68 14.49 0.17 -3.65
N ARG A 69 15.14 -0.87 -3.13
CA ARG A 69 14.68 -2.26 -3.24
C ARG A 69 13.44 -2.51 -2.39
N GLU A 70 13.40 -2.00 -1.17
CA GLU A 70 12.21 -2.08 -0.30
C GLU A 70 11.05 -1.29 -0.89
N ARG A 71 11.33 -0.08 -1.39
CA ARG A 71 10.33 0.73 -2.08
C ARG A 71 9.74 0.02 -3.30
N ALA A 72 10.56 -0.71 -4.06
CA ALA A 72 10.10 -1.52 -5.18
C ALA A 72 9.22 -2.70 -4.72
N ARG A 73 9.59 -3.36 -3.61
CA ARG A 73 8.79 -4.43 -3.00
C ARG A 73 7.43 -3.92 -2.51
N LEU A 74 7.40 -2.80 -1.79
CA LEU A 74 6.16 -2.15 -1.33
C LEU A 74 5.26 -1.80 -2.51
N ARG A 75 5.81 -1.14 -3.55
CA ARG A 75 5.06 -0.83 -4.78
C ARG A 75 4.50 -2.06 -5.47
N HIS A 76 5.23 -3.17 -5.47
CA HIS A 76 4.75 -4.42 -6.04
C HIS A 76 3.60 -5.01 -5.22
N ALA A 77 3.73 -5.07 -3.90
CA ALA A 77 2.68 -5.56 -2.99
C ALA A 77 1.38 -4.75 -3.16
N GLU A 78 1.52 -3.43 -3.14
CA GLU A 78 0.48 -2.45 -3.46
C GLU A 78 -0.22 -2.68 -4.82
N ASN A 79 0.52 -3.07 -5.85
CA ASN A 79 -0.07 -3.38 -7.16
C ASN A 79 -0.83 -4.70 -7.15
N VAL A 80 -0.32 -5.70 -6.43
CA VAL A 80 -1.01 -6.99 -6.27
C VAL A 80 -2.32 -6.79 -5.53
N GLU A 81 -2.32 -5.98 -4.46
CA GLU A 81 -3.51 -5.73 -3.66
C GLU A 81 -4.56 -4.92 -4.43
N SER A 82 -4.15 -3.86 -5.13
CA SER A 82 -5.05 -3.11 -6.02
C SER A 82 -5.75 -3.99 -7.07
N ARG A 83 -5.03 -4.99 -7.63
CA ARG A 83 -5.60 -5.99 -8.54
C ARG A 83 -6.53 -6.98 -7.86
N ARG A 84 -6.31 -7.31 -6.59
CA ARG A 84 -7.22 -8.14 -5.80
C ARG A 84 -8.51 -7.37 -5.53
N ILE A 85 -8.43 -6.14 -5.05
CA ILE A 85 -9.59 -5.26 -4.84
C ILE A 85 -10.40 -5.12 -6.13
N TYR A 86 -9.73 -4.87 -7.26
CA TYR A 86 -10.42 -4.79 -8.55
C TYR A 86 -11.16 -6.08 -8.89
N ARG A 87 -10.47 -7.23 -8.78
CA ARG A 87 -11.08 -8.54 -9.06
C ARG A 87 -12.26 -8.82 -8.15
N GLN A 88 -12.13 -8.64 -6.83
CA GLN A 88 -13.22 -8.91 -5.89
C GLN A 88 -14.42 -7.99 -6.11
N LYS A 89 -14.23 -6.73 -6.49
CA LYS A 89 -15.36 -5.82 -6.80
C LYS A 89 -16.08 -6.19 -8.10
N HIS A 90 -15.41 -6.88 -9.03
CA HIS A 90 -15.92 -7.17 -10.38
C HIS A 90 -16.11 -8.67 -10.65
N ASP A 91 -15.83 -9.55 -9.69
CA ASP A 91 -16.01 -11.00 -9.84
C ASP A 91 -17.49 -11.41 -9.86
N ALA A 92 -18.37 -10.40 -9.76
CA ALA A 92 -19.81 -10.49 -9.94
C ALA A 92 -20.37 -11.70 -9.22
N GLN A 93 -19.97 -11.88 -7.94
CA GLN A 93 -20.37 -12.95 -7.05
C GLN A 93 -21.14 -14.06 -7.77
N ARG A 94 -20.41 -14.85 -8.57
CA ARG A 94 -20.88 -16.19 -8.96
C ARG A 94 -20.85 -17.02 -7.68
N ARG A 95 -21.85 -16.82 -6.84
CA ARG A 95 -22.13 -17.59 -5.64
C ARG A 95 -23.18 -18.63 -5.97
#